data_AF-A0A821ZG16-F1
#
_entry.id   AF-A0A821ZG16-F1
#
_cell.length_a   1.000
_cell.length_b   1.000
_cell.length_c   1.000
_cell.angle_alpha   90.00
_cell.angle_beta   90.00
_cell.angle_gamma   90.00
#
_symmetry.space_group_name_H-M   'P 1'
#
loop_
_entity.id
_entity.type
_entity.pdbx_description
1 polymer ?
#
loop_
_entity_poly.entity_id
_entity_poly.type
_entity_poly.pdbx_seq_one_letter_code
_entity_poly.pdbx_strand_id
1 'polypeptide(L)'
;MEALPRSAIQVVEATPILLNKLRSITSIDIAEQALTALDMISKRNAKQILVCDGIDACLEYIDFFSITSQHKALSIVANCCIHIVTPNDFKYIRQQLENLSNRLRSDDKKTIEHICSIFTHLVENFYSDSAILCELAAQELLKTMQTMIIVQPSILNSVTFVSIIHMLYIFSACCPILAVKLLKANIAETLICLLTGSVDGKIVTKKSITYKSAALSINETAKLQPINNNIDIVARTPQELYEIVSLIGEMLPKLPSDEPLFQVDQLFRAGRAYERGLNGSVLWHWQDDE
;
A
#
# COMPACT_ATOMS: atom_id res chain seq x y z
N MET A 1 -19.94 -22.38 10.62
CA MET A 1 -19.40 -23.32 11.62
C MET A 1 -19.46 -22.63 12.99
N GLU A 2 -20.65 -22.65 13.60
CA GLU A 2 -20.90 -22.16 14.96
C GLU A 2 -21.24 -23.36 15.87
N ALA A 3 -20.26 -24.21 16.13
CA ALA A 3 -20.42 -25.32 17.07
C ALA A 3 -19.27 -25.29 18.09
N LEU A 4 -19.65 -24.93 19.32
CA LEU A 4 -19.02 -25.17 20.63
C LEU A 4 -17.54 -24.75 20.86
N PRO A 5 -17.22 -24.07 21.99
CA PRO A 5 -15.85 -23.74 22.39
C PRO A 5 -14.92 -24.96 22.58
N ARG A 6 -15.48 -26.15 22.85
CA ARG A 6 -14.71 -27.40 23.06
C ARG A 6 -14.16 -27.99 21.76
N SER A 7 -14.89 -27.87 20.65
CA SER A 7 -14.41 -28.28 19.32
C SER A 7 -13.28 -27.39 18.83
N ALA A 8 -13.29 -26.10 19.19
CA ALA A 8 -12.22 -25.18 18.81
C ALA A 8 -10.85 -25.60 19.37
N ILE A 9 -10.81 -26.12 20.61
CA ILE A 9 -9.56 -26.60 21.24
C ILE A 9 -9.02 -27.85 20.53
N GLN A 10 -9.89 -28.83 20.25
CA GLN A 10 -9.49 -30.06 19.52
C GLN A 10 -9.07 -29.77 18.08
N VAL A 11 -9.69 -28.79 17.44
CA VAL A 11 -9.34 -28.35 16.09
C VAL A 11 -7.95 -27.69 16.06
N VAL A 12 -7.57 -26.97 17.12
CA VAL A 12 -6.21 -26.41 17.26
C VAL A 12 -5.17 -27.53 17.43
N GLU A 13 -5.47 -28.56 18.23
CA GLU A 13 -4.58 -29.74 18.38
C GLU A 13 -4.38 -30.52 17.08
N ALA A 14 -5.33 -30.43 16.14
CA ALA A 14 -5.20 -31.06 14.81
C ALA A 14 -4.26 -30.30 13.85
N THR A 15 -3.85 -29.07 14.18
CA THR A 15 -3.03 -28.21 13.29
C THR A 15 -1.76 -28.91 12.79
N PRO A 16 -0.92 -29.52 13.64
CA PRO A 16 0.31 -30.17 13.19
C PRO A 16 0.03 -31.36 12.26
N ILE A 17 -1.07 -32.09 12.49
CA ILE A 17 -1.47 -33.24 11.68
C ILE A 17 -1.87 -32.79 10.26
N LEU A 18 -2.63 -31.69 10.17
CA LEU A 18 -3.04 -31.11 8.89
C LEU A 18 -1.82 -30.58 8.11
N LEU A 19 -0.90 -29.89 8.78
CA LEU A 19 0.33 -29.37 8.16
C LEU A 19 1.24 -30.50 7.68
N ASN A 20 1.37 -31.59 8.45
CA ASN A 20 2.11 -32.77 7.99
C ASN A 20 1.50 -33.38 6.73
N LYS A 21 0.17 -33.44 6.61
CA LYS A 21 -0.50 -33.90 5.39
C LYS A 21 -0.21 -33.00 4.18
N LEU A 22 -0.01 -31.70 4.38
CA LEU A 22 0.39 -30.77 3.31
C LEU A 22 1.84 -30.97 2.87
N ARG A 23 2.75 -31.31 3.79
CA ARG A 23 4.16 -31.59 3.45
C ARG A 23 4.34 -32.96 2.79
N SER A 24 3.56 -33.95 3.18
CA SER A 24 3.58 -35.30 2.60
C SER A 24 2.44 -35.51 1.60
N ILE A 25 2.43 -34.76 0.49
CA ILE A 25 1.34 -34.86 -0.49
C ILE A 25 1.32 -36.26 -1.11
N THR A 26 0.38 -37.09 -0.65
CA THR A 26 0.06 -38.40 -1.24
C THR A 26 -1.08 -38.31 -2.25
N SER A 27 -1.98 -37.35 -2.04
CA SER A 27 -3.09 -37.04 -2.94
C SER A 27 -3.42 -35.55 -2.83
N ILE A 28 -3.64 -34.92 -3.99
CA ILE A 28 -4.02 -33.51 -4.10
C ILE A 28 -5.33 -33.25 -3.35
N ASP A 29 -6.31 -34.14 -3.47
CA ASP A 29 -7.62 -33.97 -2.83
C ASP A 29 -7.51 -33.88 -1.30
N ILE A 30 -6.63 -34.70 -0.71
CA ILE A 30 -6.39 -34.68 0.75
C ILE A 30 -5.74 -33.37 1.17
N ALA A 31 -4.78 -32.87 0.37
CA ALA A 31 -4.14 -31.59 0.62
C ALA A 31 -5.14 -30.42 0.52
N GLU A 32 -6.03 -30.42 -0.48
CA GLU A 32 -7.05 -29.38 -0.63
C GLU A 32 -8.08 -29.39 0.52
N GLN A 33 -8.44 -30.58 1.02
CA GLN A 33 -9.27 -30.71 2.21
C GLN A 33 -8.55 -30.21 3.46
N ALA A 34 -7.26 -30.50 3.61
CA ALA A 34 -6.44 -29.97 4.70
C ALA A 34 -6.36 -28.44 4.65
N LEU A 35 -6.15 -27.83 3.47
CA LEU A 35 -6.19 -26.38 3.29
C LEU A 35 -7.56 -25.79 3.63
N THR A 36 -8.64 -26.48 3.27
CA THR A 36 -9.99 -26.02 3.59
C THR A 36 -10.24 -25.99 5.10
N ALA A 37 -9.74 -27.00 5.84
CA ALA A 37 -9.79 -27.00 7.29
C ALA A 37 -8.90 -25.90 7.88
N LEU A 38 -7.66 -25.78 7.41
CA LEU A 38 -6.70 -24.76 7.88
C LEU A 38 -7.18 -23.33 7.63
N ASP A 39 -7.86 -23.04 6.51
CA ASP A 39 -8.45 -21.72 6.24
C ASP A 39 -9.49 -21.37 7.31
N MET A 40 -10.34 -22.32 7.71
CA MET A 40 -11.30 -22.10 8.80
C MET A 40 -10.62 -21.86 10.15
N ILE A 41 -9.52 -22.56 10.43
CA ILE A 41 -8.74 -22.41 11.67
C ILE A 41 -8.02 -21.05 11.70
N SER A 42 -7.43 -20.65 10.58
CA SER A 42 -6.59 -19.45 10.47
C SER A 42 -7.34 -18.17 10.88
N LYS A 43 -8.66 -18.11 10.65
CA LYS A 43 -9.51 -16.95 10.99
C LYS A 43 -9.54 -16.60 12.48
N ARG A 44 -9.19 -17.54 13.37
CA ARG A 44 -9.18 -17.32 14.83
C ARG A 44 -7.89 -17.76 15.52
N ASN A 45 -7.16 -18.71 14.93
CA ASN A 45 -6.02 -19.37 15.56
C ASN A 45 -4.78 -19.37 14.65
N ALA A 46 -4.63 -18.39 13.76
CA ALA A 46 -3.48 -18.29 12.85
C ALA A 46 -2.11 -18.33 13.55
N LYS A 47 -1.98 -17.78 14.76
CA LYS A 47 -0.72 -17.86 15.53
C LYS A 47 -0.25 -19.30 15.77
N GLN A 48 -1.17 -20.25 15.95
CA GLN A 48 -0.81 -21.66 16.16
C GLN A 48 -0.31 -22.32 14.86
N ILE A 49 -0.90 -21.93 13.72
CA ILE A 49 -0.44 -22.36 12.39
C ILE A 49 0.97 -21.81 12.13
N LEU A 50 1.19 -20.53 12.44
CA LEU A 50 2.48 -19.86 12.27
C LEU A 50 3.61 -20.59 13.01
N VAL A 51 3.43 -20.90 14.31
CA VAL A 51 4.46 -21.54 15.15
C VAL A 51 4.82 -22.95 14.69
N CYS A 52 3.93 -23.61 13.92
CA CYS A 52 4.17 -24.95 13.35
C CYS A 52 4.81 -24.92 11.95
N ASP A 53 5.42 -23.79 11.55
CA ASP A 53 5.94 -23.54 10.19
C ASP A 53 4.86 -23.74 9.11
N GLY A 54 3.66 -23.25 9.42
CA GLY A 54 2.48 -23.41 8.56
C GLY A 54 2.55 -22.59 7.27
N ILE A 55 3.28 -21.47 7.26
CA ILE A 55 3.49 -20.67 6.05
C ILE A 55 4.21 -21.49 4.99
N ASP A 56 5.36 -22.09 5.33
CA ASP A 56 6.12 -22.93 4.42
C ASP A 56 5.29 -24.12 3.93
N ALA A 57 4.60 -24.81 4.83
CA ALA A 57 3.75 -25.95 4.47
C ALA A 57 2.61 -25.59 3.50
N CYS A 58 2.04 -24.38 3.60
CA CYS A 58 1.00 -23.91 2.69
C CYS A 58 1.56 -23.48 1.32
N LEU A 59 2.82 -23.06 1.25
CA LEU A 59 3.44 -22.52 0.04
C LEU A 59 4.30 -23.54 -0.74
N GLU A 60 4.77 -24.61 -0.10
CA GLU A 60 5.70 -25.60 -0.68
C GLU A 60 5.21 -26.19 -2.02
N TYR A 61 3.92 -26.51 -2.12
CA TYR A 61 3.30 -27.12 -3.30
C TYR A 61 2.22 -26.24 -3.95
N ILE A 62 2.25 -24.93 -3.70
CA ILE A 62 1.19 -24.02 -4.11
C ILE A 62 0.90 -24.07 -5.62
N ASP A 63 1.92 -24.25 -6.46
CA ASP A 63 1.77 -24.30 -7.92
C ASP A 63 1.02 -25.54 -8.43
N PHE A 64 0.94 -26.59 -7.62
CA PHE A 64 0.22 -27.82 -7.97
C PHE A 64 -1.25 -27.79 -7.53
N PHE A 65 -1.63 -26.84 -6.70
CA PHE A 65 -3.01 -26.71 -6.23
C PHE A 65 -3.90 -26.02 -7.26
N SER A 66 -5.19 -26.35 -7.24
CA SER A 66 -6.19 -25.59 -7.98
C SER A 66 -6.19 -24.12 -7.54
N ILE A 67 -6.58 -23.20 -8.42
CA ILE A 67 -6.66 -21.76 -8.10
C ILE A 67 -7.47 -21.50 -6.82
N THR A 68 -8.56 -22.23 -6.61
CA THR A 68 -9.38 -22.13 -5.39
C THR A 68 -8.59 -22.49 -4.13
N SER A 69 -7.75 -23.51 -4.20
CA SER A 69 -6.89 -23.96 -3.09
C SER A 69 -5.68 -23.06 -2.89
N GLN A 70 -5.12 -22.48 -3.96
CA GLN A 70 -4.12 -21.42 -3.87
C GLN A 70 -4.65 -20.21 -3.10
N HIS A 71 -5.88 -19.76 -3.39
CA HIS A 71 -6.51 -18.66 -2.63
C HIS A 71 -6.65 -18.99 -1.14
N LYS A 72 -7.02 -20.22 -0.79
CA LYS A 72 -7.09 -20.66 0.62
C LYS A 72 -5.72 -20.65 1.27
N ALA A 73 -4.69 -21.17 0.59
CA ALA A 73 -3.31 -21.15 1.08
C ALA A 73 -2.83 -19.71 1.34
N LEU A 74 -3.06 -18.80 0.39
CA LEU A 74 -2.69 -17.39 0.53
C LEU A 74 -3.50 -16.67 1.62
N SER A 75 -4.79 -16.98 1.76
CA SER A 75 -5.64 -16.50 2.86
C SER A 75 -5.10 -16.93 4.23
N ILE A 76 -4.69 -18.20 4.37
CA ILE A 76 -4.06 -18.71 5.59
C ILE A 76 -2.77 -17.96 5.88
N VAL A 77 -1.91 -17.76 4.87
CA VAL A 77 -0.64 -17.03 5.02
C VAL A 77 -0.89 -15.58 5.43
N ALA A 78 -1.86 -14.88 4.81
CA ALA A 78 -2.24 -13.52 5.19
C ALA A 78 -2.64 -13.43 6.67
N ASN A 79 -3.49 -14.35 7.13
CA ASN A 79 -3.90 -14.40 8.53
C ASN A 79 -2.73 -14.71 9.47
N CYS A 80 -1.76 -15.53 9.05
CA CYS A 80 -0.54 -15.79 9.82
C CYS A 80 0.35 -14.53 9.91
N CYS A 81 0.45 -13.74 8.84
CA CYS A 81 1.29 -12.54 8.78
C CYS A 81 0.87 -11.46 9.77
N ILE A 82 -0.42 -11.37 10.10
CA ILE A 82 -0.93 -10.46 11.15
C ILE A 82 -0.20 -10.70 12.49
N HIS A 83 0.21 -11.94 12.77
CA HIS A 83 0.88 -12.29 14.02
C HIS A 83 2.41 -12.23 13.97
N ILE A 84 3.01 -11.91 12.82
CA ILE A 84 4.44 -11.69 12.68
C ILE A 84 4.74 -10.24 13.08
N VAL A 85 4.94 -10.02 14.38
CA VAL A 85 5.16 -8.67 14.95
C VAL A 85 6.59 -8.48 15.42
N THR A 86 7.27 -9.56 15.85
CA THR A 86 8.65 -9.45 16.34
C THR A 86 9.67 -9.82 15.25
N PRO A 87 10.87 -9.22 15.26
CA PRO A 87 11.96 -9.61 14.34
C PRO A 87 12.31 -11.10 14.37
N ASN A 88 12.13 -11.76 15.52
CA ASN A 88 12.36 -13.20 15.65
C ASN A 88 11.30 -14.03 14.91
N ASP A 89 10.06 -13.54 14.81
CA ASP A 89 8.99 -14.19 14.07
C ASP A 89 9.16 -14.00 12.56
N PHE A 90 9.91 -12.98 12.12
CA PHE A 90 10.15 -12.71 10.70
C PHE A 90 10.79 -13.90 9.96
N LYS A 91 11.54 -14.74 10.68
CA LYS A 91 12.13 -15.97 10.12
C LYS A 91 11.11 -16.90 9.46
N TYR A 92 9.84 -16.90 9.91
CA TYR A 92 8.79 -17.79 9.41
C TYR A 92 8.33 -17.46 7.98
N ILE A 93 8.61 -16.25 7.49
CA ILE A 93 8.21 -15.84 6.12
C ILE A 93 9.40 -15.46 5.25
N ARG A 94 10.56 -15.19 5.85
CA ARG A 94 11.76 -14.67 5.18
C ARG A 94 12.12 -15.40 3.86
N GLN A 95 12.07 -16.72 3.86
CA GLN A 95 12.43 -17.55 2.69
C GLN A 95 11.38 -17.50 1.57
N GLN A 96 10.15 -17.14 1.89
CA GLN A 96 9.02 -17.14 0.95
C GLN A 96 8.75 -15.77 0.33
N LEU A 97 9.43 -14.70 0.78
CA LEU A 97 9.19 -13.34 0.29
C LEU A 97 9.38 -13.20 -1.23
N GLU A 98 10.42 -13.84 -1.77
CA GLU A 98 10.67 -13.83 -3.22
C GLU A 98 9.59 -14.61 -3.99
N ASN A 99 9.19 -15.78 -3.49
CA ASN A 99 8.08 -16.58 -4.06
C ASN A 99 6.77 -15.78 -4.08
N LEU A 100 6.43 -15.10 -2.98
CA LEU A 100 5.25 -14.24 -2.88
C LEU A 100 5.35 -13.04 -3.83
N SER A 101 6.50 -12.37 -3.89
CA SER A 101 6.73 -11.23 -4.79
C SER A 101 6.58 -11.63 -6.26
N ASN A 102 7.08 -12.80 -6.65
CA ASN A 102 6.96 -13.31 -8.02
C ASN A 102 5.50 -13.56 -8.42
N ARG A 103 4.64 -13.94 -7.47
CA ARG A 103 3.21 -14.16 -7.70
C ARG A 103 2.40 -12.89 -7.92
N LEU A 104 2.93 -11.70 -7.61
CA LEU A 104 2.28 -10.43 -7.97
C LEU A 104 2.13 -10.24 -9.49
N ARG A 105 2.90 -11.00 -10.28
CA ARG A 105 2.82 -11.00 -11.75
C ARG A 105 1.79 -11.98 -12.31
N SER A 106 0.99 -12.63 -11.46
CA SER A 106 -0.06 -13.55 -11.89
C SER A 106 -1.21 -12.82 -12.58
N ASP A 107 -1.87 -13.47 -13.54
CA ASP A 107 -3.07 -12.93 -14.19
C ASP A 107 -4.33 -12.98 -13.30
N ASP A 108 -4.28 -13.73 -12.19
CA ASP A 108 -5.40 -13.89 -11.28
C ASP A 108 -5.49 -12.74 -10.26
N LYS A 109 -6.54 -11.92 -10.39
CA LYS A 109 -6.76 -10.74 -9.55
C LYS A 109 -6.82 -11.08 -8.06
N LYS A 110 -7.44 -12.20 -7.70
CA LYS A 110 -7.64 -12.56 -6.29
C LYS A 110 -6.34 -13.03 -5.63
N THR A 111 -5.46 -13.69 -6.38
CA THR A 111 -4.08 -13.97 -5.96
C THR A 111 -3.34 -12.68 -5.64
N ILE A 112 -3.39 -11.69 -6.55
CA ILE A 112 -2.80 -10.37 -6.32
C ILE A 112 -3.34 -9.74 -5.03
N GLU A 113 -4.66 -9.73 -4.81
CA GLU A 113 -5.29 -9.18 -3.61
C GLU A 113 -4.76 -9.83 -2.32
N HIS A 114 -4.66 -11.16 -2.28
CA HIS A 114 -4.12 -11.88 -1.13
C HIS A 114 -2.64 -11.59 -0.89
N ILE A 115 -1.83 -11.53 -1.95
CA ILE A 115 -0.40 -11.21 -1.82
C ILE A 115 -0.20 -9.77 -1.33
N CYS A 116 -0.94 -8.81 -1.87
CA CYS A 116 -0.91 -7.43 -1.40
C CYS A 116 -1.33 -7.32 0.09
N SER A 117 -2.35 -8.07 0.51
CA SER A 117 -2.75 -8.15 1.93
C SER A 117 -1.64 -8.71 2.82
N ILE A 118 -0.94 -9.76 2.38
CA ILE A 118 0.23 -10.31 3.09
C ILE A 118 1.30 -9.23 3.29
N PHE A 119 1.71 -8.55 2.21
CA PHE A 119 2.74 -7.51 2.31
C PHE A 119 2.28 -6.32 3.15
N THR A 120 0.99 -5.95 3.08
CA THR A 120 0.45 -4.84 3.88
C THR A 120 0.62 -5.12 5.37
N HIS A 121 0.22 -6.31 5.83
CA HIS A 121 0.41 -6.70 7.24
C HIS A 121 1.88 -6.71 7.67
N LEU A 122 2.79 -7.19 6.81
CA LEU A 122 4.22 -7.20 7.13
C LEU A 122 4.79 -5.77 7.23
N VAL A 123 4.47 -4.91 6.26
CA VAL A 123 4.96 -3.52 6.24
C VAL A 123 4.41 -2.73 7.43
N GLU A 124 3.13 -2.91 7.76
CA GLU A 124 2.48 -2.30 8.92
C GLU A 124 3.04 -2.84 10.24
N ASN A 125 3.41 -4.12 10.35
CA ASN A 125 3.97 -4.65 11.60
C ASN A 125 5.41 -4.21 11.84
N PHE A 126 6.17 -3.95 10.78
CA PHE A 126 7.59 -3.60 10.84
C PHE A 126 7.89 -2.12 10.53
N TYR A 127 6.91 -1.22 10.63
CA TYR A 127 7.12 0.22 10.35
C TYR A 127 8.25 0.86 11.16
N SER A 128 8.60 0.31 12.33
CA SER A 128 9.69 0.80 13.19
C SER A 128 11.07 0.24 12.85
N ASP A 129 11.15 -0.86 12.09
CA ASP A 129 12.40 -1.54 11.76
C ASP A 129 12.79 -1.31 10.30
N SER A 130 13.65 -0.31 10.08
CA SER A 130 14.12 0.07 8.75
C SER A 130 14.90 -1.04 8.03
N ALA A 131 15.55 -1.95 8.75
CA ALA A 131 16.32 -3.04 8.14
C ALA A 131 15.39 -4.11 7.56
N ILE A 132 14.38 -4.52 8.32
CA ILE A 132 13.37 -5.47 7.85
C ILE A 132 12.55 -4.86 6.72
N LEU A 133 12.18 -3.58 6.80
CA LEU A 133 11.51 -2.88 5.70
C LEU A 133 12.36 -2.86 4.43
N CYS A 134 13.68 -2.64 4.54
CA CYS A 134 14.59 -2.71 3.38
C CYS A 134 14.63 -4.10 2.75
N GLU A 135 14.55 -5.15 3.56
CA GLU A 135 14.52 -6.53 3.09
C GLU A 135 13.18 -6.87 2.42
N LEU A 136 12.06 -6.45 3.01
CA LEU A 136 10.72 -6.59 2.44
C LEU A 136 10.62 -5.85 1.10
N ALA A 137 11.12 -4.63 1.03
CA ALA A 137 11.15 -3.80 -0.17
C ALA A 137 12.32 -4.18 -1.10
N ALA A 138 12.39 -5.47 -1.47
CA ALA A 138 13.24 -5.94 -2.54
C ALA A 138 13.01 -5.10 -3.80
N GLN A 139 14.06 -4.90 -4.61
CA GLN A 139 13.99 -3.98 -5.75
C GLN A 139 12.86 -4.30 -6.73
N GLU A 140 12.47 -5.57 -6.85
CA GLU A 140 11.38 -5.99 -7.72
C GLU A 140 10.00 -5.66 -7.15
N LEU A 141 9.82 -5.70 -5.83
CA LEU A 141 8.52 -5.43 -5.19
C LEU A 141 8.08 -3.99 -5.46
N LEU A 142 8.97 -3.01 -5.21
CA LEU A 142 8.67 -1.59 -5.41
C LEU A 142 8.32 -1.26 -6.87
N LYS A 143 9.05 -1.85 -7.82
CA LYS A 143 8.78 -1.67 -9.26
C LYS A 143 7.47 -2.32 -9.67
N THR A 144 7.19 -3.52 -9.16
CA THR A 144 5.97 -4.25 -9.45
C THR A 144 4.76 -3.47 -8.94
N MET A 145 4.80 -3.00 -7.68
CA MET A 145 3.77 -2.15 -7.08
C MET A 145 3.52 -0.87 -7.89
N GLN A 146 4.59 -0.16 -8.31
CA GLN A 146 4.46 1.03 -9.15
C GLN A 146 3.85 0.74 -10.52
N THR A 147 4.20 -0.38 -11.14
CA THR A 147 3.63 -0.77 -12.43
C THR A 147 2.14 -1.08 -12.28
N MET A 148 1.76 -1.80 -11.22
CA MET A 148 0.37 -2.20 -10.96
C MET A 148 -0.58 -1.02 -10.75
N ILE A 149 -0.12 0.07 -10.11
CA ILE A 149 -0.94 1.26 -9.89
C ILE A 149 -1.08 2.14 -11.15
N ILE A 150 -0.14 2.07 -12.08
CA ILE A 150 -0.16 2.85 -13.33
C ILE A 150 -1.06 2.23 -14.39
N VAL A 151 -1.14 0.89 -14.45
CA VAL A 151 -1.90 0.19 -15.50
C VAL A 151 -3.37 0.62 -15.50
N GLN A 152 -3.81 1.23 -16.61
CA GLN A 152 -5.19 1.61 -16.87
C GLN A 152 -5.74 0.83 -18.07
N PRO A 153 -6.94 0.21 -17.98
CA PRO A 153 -7.85 0.16 -16.84
C PRO A 153 -7.28 -0.66 -15.65
N SER A 154 -7.58 -0.23 -14.42
CA SER A 154 -7.02 -0.82 -13.20
C SER A 154 -7.31 -2.32 -13.10
N ILE A 155 -6.25 -3.11 -12.93
CA ILE A 155 -6.38 -4.52 -12.55
C ILE A 155 -6.78 -4.69 -11.08
N LEU A 156 -6.57 -3.64 -10.28
CA LEU A 156 -6.76 -3.60 -8.84
C LEU A 156 -8.16 -3.12 -8.46
N ASN A 157 -8.70 -3.70 -7.39
CA ASN A 157 -9.82 -3.11 -6.67
C ASN A 157 -9.36 -1.89 -5.84
N SER A 158 -10.32 -1.07 -5.40
CA SER A 158 -10.01 0.18 -4.66
C SER A 158 -9.24 -0.08 -3.35
N VAL A 159 -9.56 -1.16 -2.62
CA VAL A 159 -8.91 -1.51 -1.36
C VAL A 159 -7.42 -1.85 -1.56
N THR A 160 -7.12 -2.64 -2.60
CA THR A 160 -5.76 -3.09 -2.92
C THR A 160 -4.93 -1.93 -3.43
N PHE A 161 -5.54 -1.05 -4.24
CA PHE A 161 -4.90 0.19 -4.69
C PHE A 161 -4.49 1.07 -3.51
N VAL A 162 -5.43 1.35 -2.59
CA VAL A 162 -5.18 2.12 -1.36
C VAL A 162 -4.06 1.46 -0.53
N SER A 163 -4.11 0.14 -0.35
CA SER A 163 -3.11 -0.61 0.43
C SER A 163 -1.71 -0.51 -0.18
N ILE A 164 -1.58 -0.56 -1.52
CA ILE A 164 -0.29 -0.41 -2.19
C ILE A 164 0.28 1.00 -2.00
N ILE A 165 -0.54 2.04 -2.17
CA ILE A 165 -0.08 3.42 -1.94
C ILE A 165 0.32 3.63 -0.48
N HIS A 166 -0.45 3.07 0.45
CA HIS A 166 -0.13 3.11 1.87
C HIS A 166 1.20 2.42 2.19
N MET A 167 1.47 1.23 1.62
CA MET A 167 2.77 0.57 1.76
C MET A 167 3.91 1.43 1.21
N LEU A 168 3.73 2.07 0.04
CA LEU A 168 4.72 3.00 -0.52
C LEU A 168 4.96 4.19 0.41
N TYR A 169 3.91 4.72 1.04
CA TYR A 169 4.00 5.78 2.05
C TYR A 169 4.84 5.31 3.25
N ILE A 170 4.53 4.16 3.85
CA ILE A 170 5.31 3.61 4.98
C ILE A 170 6.78 3.41 4.59
N PHE A 171 7.05 2.85 3.40
CA PHE A 171 8.43 2.69 2.92
C PHE A 171 9.16 4.03 2.82
N SER A 172 8.50 5.09 2.36
CA SER A 172 9.11 6.41 2.28
C SER A 172 9.28 7.08 3.64
N ALA A 173 8.28 7.01 4.53
CA ALA A 173 8.26 7.69 5.82
C ALA A 173 9.20 7.04 6.84
N CYS A 174 9.25 5.70 6.85
CA CYS A 174 9.99 4.95 7.86
C CYS A 174 11.39 4.55 7.40
N CYS A 175 11.69 4.63 6.10
CA CYS A 175 12.99 4.23 5.57
C CYS A 175 13.53 5.20 4.51
N PRO A 176 14.48 6.10 4.87
CA PRO A 176 15.07 7.06 3.94
C PRO A 176 15.75 6.40 2.72
N ILE A 177 16.32 5.21 2.91
CA ILE A 177 16.97 4.46 1.81
C ILE A 177 15.93 4.06 0.76
N LEU A 178 14.74 3.63 1.18
CA LEU A 178 13.66 3.25 0.27
C LEU A 178 13.03 4.48 -0.37
N ALA A 179 12.87 5.59 0.37
CA ALA A 179 12.43 6.86 -0.19
C ALA A 179 13.33 7.31 -1.36
N VAL A 180 14.66 7.26 -1.17
CA VAL A 180 15.63 7.59 -2.23
C VAL A 180 15.54 6.60 -3.41
N LYS A 181 15.33 5.30 -3.15
CA LYS A 181 15.12 4.31 -4.22
C LYS A 181 13.85 4.60 -5.02
N LEU A 182 12.75 4.98 -4.36
CA LEU A 182 11.49 5.36 -5.00
C LEU A 182 11.65 6.65 -5.82
N LEU A 183 12.34 7.66 -5.31
CA LEU A 183 12.67 8.87 -6.08
C LEU A 183 13.44 8.54 -7.36
N LYS A 184 14.48 7.70 -7.26
CA LYS A 184 15.27 7.25 -8.42
C LYS A 184 14.46 6.39 -9.39
N ALA A 185 13.35 5.81 -8.95
CA ALA A 185 12.42 5.04 -9.77
C ALA A 185 11.32 5.89 -10.41
N ASN A 186 11.45 7.23 -10.40
CA ASN A 186 10.50 8.18 -11.00
C ASN A 186 9.08 8.12 -10.41
N ILE A 187 8.94 7.86 -9.10
CA ILE A 187 7.64 7.87 -8.42
C ILE A 187 6.84 9.17 -8.63
N ALA A 188 7.51 10.30 -8.88
CA ALA A 188 6.84 11.57 -9.19
C ALA A 188 6.00 11.50 -10.48
N GLU A 189 6.52 10.85 -11.53
CA GLU A 189 5.80 10.66 -12.79
C GLU A 189 4.60 9.73 -12.59
N THR A 190 4.78 8.67 -11.80
CA THR A 190 3.71 7.77 -11.36
C THR A 190 2.59 8.55 -10.66
N LEU A 191 2.91 9.39 -9.68
CA LEU A 191 1.94 10.18 -8.92
C LEU A 191 1.19 11.19 -9.80
N ILE A 192 1.89 11.84 -10.73
CA ILE A 192 1.26 12.73 -11.72
C ILE A 192 0.29 11.93 -12.58
N CYS A 193 0.71 10.79 -13.12
CA CYS A 193 -0.15 9.93 -13.94
C CYS A 193 -1.39 9.44 -13.17
N LEU A 194 -1.27 9.15 -11.88
CA LEU A 194 -2.41 8.75 -11.04
C LEU A 194 -3.46 9.87 -10.89
N LEU A 195 -3.01 11.13 -10.87
CA LEU A 195 -3.85 12.31 -10.71
C LEU A 195 -4.38 12.84 -12.05
N THR A 196 -3.66 12.69 -13.17
CA THR A 196 -3.98 13.37 -14.44
C THR A 196 -4.22 12.43 -15.63
N GLY A 197 -4.11 11.11 -15.47
CA GLY A 197 -4.66 10.14 -16.42
C GLY A 197 -3.83 9.81 -17.65
N SER A 198 -2.83 10.62 -18.01
CA SER A 198 -1.69 10.26 -18.87
C SER A 198 -0.67 11.41 -18.93
N VAL A 199 0.58 11.06 -19.19
CA VAL A 199 1.73 11.98 -19.38
C VAL A 199 1.83 12.47 -20.85
N ASP A 200 1.00 11.96 -21.77
CA ASP A 200 1.02 12.28 -23.21
C ASP A 200 0.47 13.68 -23.57
N GLY A 201 0.17 14.51 -22.57
CA GLY A 201 -0.28 15.89 -22.71
C GLY A 201 0.65 16.91 -22.05
N LYS A 202 1.94 16.90 -22.39
CA LYS A 202 2.99 17.84 -21.93
C LYS A 202 3.43 17.65 -20.47
N ILE A 203 4.54 16.95 -20.30
CA ILE A 203 5.46 17.17 -19.18
C ILE A 203 5.84 18.66 -19.14
N VAL A 204 5.34 19.39 -18.12
CA VAL A 204 5.75 20.77 -17.76
C VAL A 204 7.12 20.78 -17.08
N THR A 205 8.05 19.90 -17.47
CA THR A 205 9.44 19.96 -17.00
C THR A 205 10.38 20.15 -18.18
N LYS A 206 10.35 21.36 -18.74
CA LYS A 206 11.52 22.05 -19.32
C LYS A 206 11.24 23.55 -19.52
N LYS A 207 10.75 24.21 -18.49
CA LYS A 207 11.00 25.64 -18.28
C LYS A 207 11.05 25.85 -16.79
N SER A 208 12.24 26.22 -16.31
CA SER A 208 12.45 26.79 -14.99
C SER A 208 11.26 27.69 -14.63
N ILE A 209 10.64 27.42 -13.48
CA ILE A 209 9.73 28.36 -12.83
C ILE A 209 10.60 29.56 -12.44
N THR A 210 10.81 30.47 -13.39
CA THR A 210 11.28 31.81 -13.07
C THR A 210 10.01 32.57 -12.77
N TYR A 211 9.86 32.96 -11.51
CA TYR A 211 8.85 33.93 -11.10
C TYR A 211 9.09 35.19 -11.94
N LYS A 212 8.37 35.32 -13.05
CA LYS A 212 8.28 36.60 -13.77
C LYS A 212 7.44 37.48 -12.87
N SER A 213 8.11 38.17 -11.96
CA SER A 213 7.62 39.40 -11.36
C SER A 213 6.94 40.21 -12.45
N ALA A 214 5.69 40.59 -12.18
CA ALA A 214 4.87 41.44 -13.03
C ALA A 214 5.55 42.80 -13.21
N ALA A 215 6.50 42.89 -14.14
CA ALA A 215 7.11 44.11 -14.60
C ALA A 215 7.57 43.92 -16.05
N LEU A 216 6.68 44.33 -16.95
CA LEU A 216 6.89 44.87 -18.30
C LEU A 216 7.66 44.04 -19.35
N SER A 217 6.96 43.77 -20.46
CA SER A 217 7.35 44.26 -21.79
C SER A 217 6.15 44.08 -22.72
N ILE A 218 5.36 45.15 -22.88
CA ILE A 218 4.41 45.27 -23.98
C ILE A 218 5.26 45.34 -25.25
N ASN A 219 4.94 44.48 -26.23
CA ASN A 219 5.28 44.52 -27.66
C ASN A 219 5.83 43.18 -28.14
N GLU A 220 4.93 42.23 -28.43
CA GLU A 220 5.11 41.28 -29.52
C GLU A 220 3.77 40.59 -29.81
N THR A 221 3.19 40.92 -30.97
CA THR A 221 2.03 40.25 -31.56
C THR A 221 2.42 38.84 -31.99
N ALA A 222 2.62 37.94 -31.04
CA ALA A 222 2.60 36.51 -31.28
C ALA A 222 1.17 36.02 -31.04
N LYS A 223 0.58 35.33 -32.02
CA LYS A 223 -0.70 34.63 -31.88
C LYS A 223 -0.60 33.69 -30.67
N LEU A 224 -1.09 34.15 -29.52
CA LEU A 224 -1.35 33.32 -28.35
C LEU A 224 -2.51 32.41 -28.74
N GLN A 225 -2.20 31.22 -29.24
CA GLN A 225 -3.14 30.13 -29.06
C GLN A 225 -3.32 29.95 -27.55
N PRO A 226 -4.56 29.90 -27.03
CA PRO A 226 -4.76 29.62 -25.62
C PRO A 226 -4.06 28.31 -25.32
N ILE A 227 -3.11 28.36 -24.40
CA ILE A 227 -2.54 27.13 -23.85
C ILE A 227 -3.73 26.49 -23.11
N ASN A 228 -4.40 25.53 -23.74
CA ASN A 228 -5.36 24.67 -23.05
C ASN A 228 -4.58 23.87 -22.01
N ASN A 229 -4.40 24.48 -20.83
CA ASN A 229 -3.94 23.86 -19.60
C ASN A 229 -5.09 23.09 -18.94
N ASN A 230 -5.92 22.40 -19.74
CA ASN A 230 -6.95 21.53 -19.20
C ASN A 230 -6.26 20.23 -18.78
N ILE A 231 -5.67 20.27 -17.58
CA ILE A 231 -5.25 19.06 -16.89
C ILE A 231 -6.54 18.42 -16.39
N ASP A 232 -7.04 17.43 -17.13
CA ASP A 232 -8.20 16.66 -16.69
C ASP A 232 -7.77 15.76 -15.53
N ILE A 233 -8.32 16.04 -14.35
CA ILE A 233 -8.03 15.28 -13.14
C ILE A 233 -8.79 13.95 -13.21
N VAL A 234 -8.09 12.86 -12.94
CA VAL A 234 -8.70 11.53 -12.84
C VAL A 234 -9.65 11.50 -11.66
N ALA A 235 -10.91 11.15 -11.90
CA ALA A 235 -11.86 10.91 -10.83
C ALA A 235 -11.40 9.74 -9.96
N ARG A 236 -11.21 9.99 -8.66
CA ARG A 236 -10.74 9.02 -7.65
C ARG A 236 -11.62 9.09 -6.42
N THR A 237 -11.65 8.01 -5.63
CA THR A 237 -12.38 8.05 -4.35
C THR A 237 -11.65 8.96 -3.34
N PRO A 238 -12.34 9.52 -2.33
CA PRO A 238 -11.69 10.33 -1.31
C PRO A 238 -10.54 9.61 -0.59
N GLN A 239 -10.68 8.31 -0.35
CA GLN A 239 -9.64 7.50 0.29
C GLN A 239 -8.40 7.36 -0.61
N GLU A 240 -8.59 7.10 -1.90
CA GLU A 240 -7.49 7.01 -2.87
C GLU A 240 -6.71 8.33 -2.95
N LEU A 241 -7.42 9.45 -3.00
CA LEU A 241 -6.79 10.78 -3.00
C LEU A 241 -6.03 11.05 -1.72
N TYR A 242 -6.58 10.67 -0.56
CA TYR A 242 -5.91 10.85 0.73
C TYR A 242 -4.56 10.13 0.78
N GLU A 243 -4.51 8.86 0.37
CA GLU A 243 -3.24 8.12 0.34
C GLU A 243 -2.24 8.71 -0.68
N ILE A 244 -2.72 9.10 -1.87
CA ILE A 244 -1.87 9.73 -2.89
C ILE A 244 -1.24 11.02 -2.35
N VAL A 245 -2.05 11.89 -1.74
CA VAL A 245 -1.56 13.17 -1.19
C VAL A 245 -0.64 12.95 0.00
N SER A 246 -0.92 11.94 0.84
CA SER A 246 -0.04 11.57 1.97
C SER A 246 1.34 11.12 1.47
N LEU A 247 1.38 10.28 0.43
CA LEU A 247 2.62 9.88 -0.21
C LEU A 247 3.35 11.08 -0.85
N ILE A 248 2.63 11.98 -1.54
CA ILE A 248 3.23 13.22 -2.08
C ILE A 248 3.87 14.05 -0.97
N GLY A 249 3.14 14.26 0.14
CA GLY A 249 3.61 15.04 1.28
C GLY A 249 4.90 14.49 1.89
N GLU A 250 5.02 13.17 1.99
CA GLU A 250 6.24 12.52 2.51
C GLU A 250 7.43 12.60 1.55
N MET A 251 7.17 12.56 0.24
CA MET A 251 8.21 12.60 -0.79
C MET A 251 8.73 14.03 -1.04
N LEU A 252 7.99 15.06 -0.61
CA LEU A 252 8.38 16.46 -0.73
C LEU A 252 9.23 16.91 0.47
N PRO A 253 10.14 17.89 0.27
CA PRO A 253 10.89 18.46 1.38
C PRO A 253 9.93 19.14 2.35
N LYS A 254 10.21 19.00 3.65
CA LYS A 254 9.46 19.71 4.70
C LYS A 254 9.56 21.21 4.48
N LEU A 255 8.44 21.90 4.64
CA LEU A 255 8.40 23.35 4.54
C LEU A 255 9.25 23.99 5.66
N PRO A 256 9.95 25.11 5.39
CA PRO A 256 10.70 25.83 6.41
C PRO A 256 9.79 26.20 7.59
N SER A 257 10.17 25.79 8.80
CA SER A 257 9.41 26.12 10.02
C SER A 257 9.69 27.53 10.53
N ASP A 258 10.77 28.16 10.05
CA ASP A 258 11.24 29.46 10.53
C ASP A 258 10.47 30.65 9.92
N GLU A 259 9.71 30.41 8.85
CA GLU A 259 8.89 31.45 8.22
C GLU A 259 7.43 31.36 8.68
N PRO A 260 6.84 32.46 9.18
CA PRO A 260 5.45 32.47 9.67
C PRO A 260 4.43 32.13 8.57
N LEU A 261 4.81 32.29 7.29
CA LEU A 261 3.98 31.95 6.14
C LEU A 261 3.61 30.46 6.08
N PHE A 262 4.49 29.56 6.54
CA PHE A 262 4.27 28.10 6.50
C PHE A 262 3.78 27.52 7.83
N GLN A 263 3.48 28.35 8.83
CA GLN A 263 2.96 27.92 10.14
C GLN A 263 1.42 27.84 10.17
N VAL A 264 0.76 27.72 9.02
CA VAL A 264 -0.71 27.72 8.89
C VAL A 264 -1.37 26.57 9.66
N ASP A 265 -0.69 25.43 9.81
CA ASP A 265 -1.18 24.29 10.61
C ASP A 265 -1.41 24.64 12.09
N GLN A 266 -0.68 25.62 12.63
CA GLN A 266 -0.91 26.10 14.00
C GLN A 266 -2.27 26.80 14.14
N LEU A 267 -2.74 27.47 13.08
CA LEU A 267 -4.03 28.14 13.03
C LEU A 267 -5.19 27.14 12.94
N PHE A 268 -5.00 26.02 12.22
CA PHE A 268 -6.01 24.96 12.14
C PHE A 268 -6.10 24.10 13.42
N ARG A 269 -4.99 23.92 14.15
CA ARG A 269 -4.97 23.18 15.43
C ARG A 269 -5.68 23.91 16.58
N ALA A 270 -5.93 25.22 16.46
CA ALA A 270 -6.69 25.99 17.44
C ALA A 270 -8.18 25.58 17.56
N GLY A 271 -8.69 24.76 16.63
CA GLY A 271 -10.09 24.31 16.60
C GLY A 271 -10.49 23.20 17.59
N ARG A 272 -9.61 22.71 18.46
CA ARG A 272 -9.96 21.71 19.51
C ARG A 272 -10.27 22.29 20.89
N ALA A 273 -10.52 23.60 20.98
CA ALA A 273 -11.22 24.19 22.11
C ALA A 273 -12.45 24.93 21.57
N TYR A 274 -13.56 24.21 21.41
CA TYR A 274 -14.87 24.85 21.31
C TYR A 274 -15.21 25.42 22.70
N GLU A 275 -14.62 26.56 23.05
CA GLU A 275 -15.16 27.42 24.09
C GLU A 275 -16.47 28.00 23.55
N ARG A 276 -17.57 27.37 23.95
CA ARG A 276 -18.94 27.80 23.73
C ARG A 276 -19.14 29.14 24.46
N GLY A 277 -18.82 30.28 23.83
CA GLY A 277 -18.97 31.57 24.51
C GLY A 277 -18.70 32.88 23.77
N LEU A 278 -18.10 32.90 22.57
CA LEU A 278 -17.85 34.16 21.86
C LEU A 278 -18.34 34.08 20.42
N ASN A 279 -19.29 34.95 20.09
CA ASN A 279 -19.82 35.19 18.75
C ASN A 279 -18.73 35.77 17.81
N GLY A 280 -17.85 34.91 17.31
CA GLY A 280 -16.87 35.26 16.28
C GLY A 280 -17.04 34.34 15.08
N SER A 281 -17.99 34.64 14.19
CA SER A 281 -18.00 33.99 12.87
C SER A 281 -16.72 34.38 12.15
N VAL A 282 -15.91 33.40 11.76
CA VAL A 282 -14.77 33.62 10.86
C VAL A 282 -15.33 34.07 9.52
N LEU A 283 -15.21 35.36 9.22
CA LEU A 283 -15.58 35.96 7.95
C LEU A 283 -14.34 35.92 7.04
N TRP A 284 -14.40 35.12 5.99
CA TRP A 284 -13.35 35.07 4.97
C TRP A 284 -13.51 36.25 4.02
N HIS A 285 -12.49 37.10 3.93
CA HIS A 285 -12.38 38.13 2.90
C HIS A 285 -11.39 37.65 1.84
N TRP A 286 -11.79 37.70 0.57
CA TRP A 286 -10.88 37.51 -0.55
C TRP A 286 -10.26 38.86 -0.92
N GLN A 287 -9.03 38.85 -1.43
CA GLN A 287 -8.25 40.05 -1.75
C GLN A 287 -8.89 40.92 -2.86
N ASP A 288 -9.93 40.43 -3.53
CA ASP A 288 -10.66 41.13 -4.59
C ASP A 288 -11.92 41.89 -4.07
N ASP A 289 -12.14 41.95 -2.75
CA ASP A 289 -13.30 42.62 -2.13
C ASP A 289 -13.03 44.09 -1.67
N GLU A 290 -12.11 44.82 -2.33
CA GLU A 290 -11.96 46.29 -2.18
C GLU A 290 -12.46 47.08 -3.40
#